data_AF-A0A1H3CN92-F1
#
_entry.id   AF-A0A1H3CN92-F1
#
_cell.length_a   1.000
_cell.length_b   1.000
_cell.length_c   1.000
_cell.angle_alpha   90.00
_cell.angle_beta   90.00
_cell.angle_gamma   90.00
#
_symmetry.space_group_name_H-M   'P 1'
#
loop_
_entity.id
_entity.type
_entity.pdbx_description
1 polymer ?
#
loop_
_entity_poly.entity_id
_entity_poly.type
_entity_poly.pdbx_seq_one_letter_code
_entity_poly.pdbx_strand_id
1 'polypeptide(L)'
;MRTLSRRCRSLLVLPLVIAGLNARADCPGSARLEDALVLVTTANPVLVAAGAVVQESRKSRDWNAVLTIGYDSNETYETGAAGARAAVNVQIPLFDNQSSVAKAKEQAAFTAQQDATAAAFIGDIQTLCDLASQRSGFETMRSLTKDRLEYRQERVNQGLDPADRLWQEAEALQNQEHQWRAAESKLDALRLTLARRYGGEEWQRLQALLTAMTN
;
A
#
# COMPACT_ATOMS: atom_id res chain seq x y z
N MET A 1 -60.05 9.11 -22.65
CA MET A 1 -58.84 8.30 -22.89
C MET A 1 -57.74 9.18 -23.46
N ARG A 2 -56.80 9.64 -22.63
CA ARG A 2 -55.54 10.31 -23.01
C ARG A 2 -54.71 10.51 -21.75
N THR A 3 -53.65 9.73 -21.56
CA THR A 3 -52.51 10.12 -20.72
C THR A 3 -51.22 9.63 -21.37
N LEU A 4 -50.28 10.56 -21.48
CA LEU A 4 -49.04 10.51 -22.23
C LEU A 4 -48.03 9.56 -21.57
N SER A 5 -47.36 8.80 -22.43
CA SER A 5 -46.31 7.87 -22.06
C SER A 5 -44.93 8.53 -22.11
N ARG A 6 -44.03 8.00 -21.25
CA ARG A 6 -42.57 7.90 -21.42
C ARG A 6 -41.70 9.13 -21.17
N ARG A 7 -41.38 9.28 -19.88
CA ARG A 7 -40.02 9.31 -19.30
C ARG A 7 -38.87 9.66 -20.26
N CYS A 8 -38.47 10.93 -20.26
CA CYS A 8 -37.06 11.32 -20.31
C CYS A 8 -36.47 11.10 -18.91
N ARG A 9 -35.48 10.22 -18.76
CA ARG A 9 -34.51 10.33 -17.67
C ARG A 9 -33.11 10.27 -18.26
N SER A 10 -32.52 11.45 -18.26
CA SER A 10 -31.13 11.79 -18.47
C SER A 10 -30.16 10.71 -17.98
N LEU A 11 -29.37 10.18 -18.93
CA LEU A 11 -28.06 9.60 -18.69
C LEU A 11 -27.13 10.76 -18.31
N LEU A 12 -27.00 11.03 -17.01
CA LEU A 12 -25.89 11.83 -16.50
C LEU A 12 -24.66 10.94 -16.42
N VAL A 13 -23.87 11.03 -17.49
CA VAL A 13 -22.46 10.70 -17.55
C VAL A 13 -21.76 11.52 -16.46
N LEU A 14 -21.25 10.86 -15.42
CA LEU A 14 -20.29 11.44 -14.48
C LEU A 14 -18.90 11.19 -15.06
N PRO A 15 -18.21 12.19 -15.64
CA PRO A 15 -16.78 12.07 -15.83
C PRO A 15 -16.14 12.15 -14.44
N LEU A 16 -15.52 11.05 -14.02
CA LEU A 16 -14.62 11.03 -12.88
C LEU A 16 -13.42 11.92 -13.26
N VAL A 17 -13.48 13.19 -12.87
CA VAL A 17 -12.40 14.16 -13.05
C VAL A 17 -11.28 13.77 -12.09
N ILE A 18 -10.34 12.96 -12.60
CA ILE A 18 -9.03 12.73 -11.99
C ILE A 18 -8.20 14.01 -12.24
N ALA A 19 -8.47 15.06 -11.46
CA ALA A 19 -7.65 16.25 -11.44
C ALA A 19 -6.75 16.18 -10.20
N GLY A 20 -5.46 15.89 -10.39
CA GLY A 20 -4.48 16.05 -9.31
C GLY A 20 -3.21 15.20 -9.33
N LEU A 21 -2.97 14.32 -10.31
CA LEU A 21 -1.77 13.48 -10.37
C LEU A 21 -0.94 13.78 -11.63
N ASN A 22 -0.54 15.03 -11.81
CA ASN A 22 0.49 15.42 -12.78
C ASN A 22 1.81 15.68 -12.05
N ALA A 23 2.36 14.61 -11.50
CA ALA A 23 3.79 14.46 -11.25
C ALA A 23 4.12 13.01 -11.61
N ARG A 24 4.11 12.72 -12.91
CA ARG A 24 4.77 11.51 -13.41
C ARG A 24 6.27 11.78 -13.28
N ALA A 25 6.83 11.43 -12.12
CA ALA A 25 8.18 10.92 -12.12
C ALA A 25 8.13 9.67 -13.01
N ASP A 26 8.54 9.79 -14.27
CA ASP A 26 8.64 8.67 -15.19
C ASP A 26 9.73 7.73 -14.64
N CYS A 27 9.32 6.83 -13.76
CA CYS A 27 10.17 5.76 -13.26
C CYS A 27 10.61 4.93 -14.47
N PRO A 28 11.91 4.63 -14.63
CA PRO A 28 12.43 3.89 -15.78
C PRO A 28 11.77 2.51 -15.98
N GLY A 29 11.17 1.92 -14.93
CA GLY A 29 10.46 0.64 -14.99
C GLY A 29 8.96 0.68 -14.66
N SER A 30 8.21 1.70 -15.09
CA SER A 30 6.77 1.81 -14.81
C SER A 30 5.94 0.57 -15.20
N ALA A 31 6.42 -0.25 -16.14
CA ALA A 31 5.76 -1.47 -16.60
C ALA A 31 5.63 -2.59 -15.55
N ARG A 32 6.28 -2.45 -14.37
CA ARG A 32 6.16 -3.41 -13.25
C ARG A 32 5.39 -2.86 -12.06
N LEU A 33 4.88 -1.63 -12.18
CA LEU A 33 4.09 -0.99 -11.14
C LEU A 33 2.81 -1.77 -10.87
N GLU A 34 2.17 -2.26 -11.93
CA GLU A 34 0.93 -3.05 -11.84
C GLU A 34 1.18 -4.35 -11.07
N ASP A 35 2.25 -5.09 -11.38
CA ASP A 35 2.62 -6.32 -10.67
C ASP A 35 2.91 -6.05 -9.19
N ALA A 36 3.61 -4.95 -8.89
CA ALA A 36 3.89 -4.54 -7.52
C ALA A 36 2.60 -4.15 -6.77
N LEU A 37 1.69 -3.42 -7.40
CA LEU A 37 0.39 -3.05 -6.81
C LEU A 37 -0.47 -4.27 -6.53
N VAL A 38 -0.55 -5.22 -7.48
CA VAL A 38 -1.25 -6.49 -7.28
C VAL A 38 -0.65 -7.21 -6.08
N LEU A 39 0.68 -7.32 -6.02
CA LEU A 39 1.36 -7.97 -4.90
C LEU A 39 1.09 -7.29 -3.56
N VAL A 40 1.09 -5.96 -3.50
CA VAL A 40 0.77 -5.22 -2.26
C VAL A 40 -0.68 -5.45 -1.85
N THR A 41 -1.63 -5.42 -2.78
CA THR A 41 -3.05 -5.61 -2.44
C THR A 41 -3.35 -7.02 -1.93
N THR A 42 -2.57 -8.03 -2.32
CA THR A 42 -2.75 -9.43 -1.89
C THR A 42 -1.92 -9.80 -0.66
N ALA A 43 -0.67 -9.36 -0.55
CA ALA A 43 0.28 -9.82 0.46
C ALA A 43 0.46 -8.84 1.64
N ASN A 44 -0.10 -7.64 1.57
CA ASN A 44 0.06 -6.66 2.65
C ASN A 44 -0.53 -7.20 3.97
N PRO A 45 0.26 -7.23 5.07
CA PRO A 45 -0.17 -7.88 6.30
C PRO A 45 -1.39 -7.21 6.94
N VAL A 46 -1.52 -5.88 6.79
CA VAL A 46 -2.66 -5.12 7.30
C VAL A 46 -3.93 -5.44 6.50
N LEU A 47 -3.82 -5.50 5.16
CA LEU A 47 -4.96 -5.85 4.30
C LEU A 47 -5.37 -7.31 4.47
N VAL A 48 -4.42 -8.23 4.62
CA VAL A 48 -4.70 -9.64 4.89
C VAL A 48 -5.46 -9.80 6.22
N ALA A 49 -4.99 -9.14 7.28
CA ALA A 49 -5.67 -9.17 8.58
C ALA A 49 -7.08 -8.55 8.53
N ALA A 50 -7.23 -7.37 7.90
CA ALA A 50 -8.53 -6.71 7.74
C ALA A 50 -9.50 -7.55 6.87
N GLY A 51 -8.98 -8.17 5.81
CA GLY A 51 -9.74 -9.08 4.96
C GLY A 51 -10.26 -10.30 5.72
N ALA A 52 -9.44 -10.89 6.61
CA ALA A 52 -9.85 -11.99 7.47
C ALA A 52 -11.02 -11.60 8.40
N VAL A 53 -11.00 -10.39 8.97
CA VAL A 53 -12.09 -9.87 9.81
C VAL A 53 -13.39 -9.75 9.02
N VAL A 54 -13.34 -9.18 7.81
CA VAL A 54 -14.52 -9.05 6.93
C VAL A 54 -15.05 -10.41 6.49
N GLN A 55 -14.17 -11.38 6.21
CA GLN A 55 -14.60 -12.73 5.88
C GLN A 55 -15.29 -13.41 7.05
N GLU A 56 -14.82 -13.19 8.28
CA GLU A 56 -15.45 -13.77 9.46
C GLU A 56 -16.78 -13.08 9.80
N SER A 57 -16.87 -11.76 9.65
CA SER A 57 -18.13 -11.04 9.85
C SER A 57 -19.22 -11.45 8.84
N ARG A 58 -18.83 -11.84 7.62
CA ARG A 58 -19.74 -12.44 6.63
C ARG A 58 -20.27 -13.81 7.03
N LYS A 59 -19.46 -14.63 7.70
CA LYS A 59 -19.87 -15.97 8.18
C LYS A 59 -20.73 -15.90 9.45
N SER A 60 -20.59 -14.83 10.23
CA SER A 60 -21.40 -14.61 11.42
C SER A 60 -22.89 -14.61 11.08
N ARG A 61 -23.66 -15.37 11.86
CA ARG A 61 -25.11 -15.52 11.69
C ARG A 61 -25.83 -14.39 12.43
N ASP A 62 -26.92 -13.90 11.84
CA ASP A 62 -27.67 -12.75 12.34
C ASP A 62 -28.79 -13.13 13.33
N TRP A 63 -28.72 -14.32 13.92
CA TRP A 63 -29.68 -14.78 14.94
C TRP A 63 -28.97 -15.10 16.24
N ASN A 64 -29.66 -14.86 17.35
CA ASN A 64 -29.15 -15.14 18.69
C ASN A 64 -30.02 -16.23 19.34
N ALA A 65 -29.38 -17.22 19.95
CA ALA A 65 -30.06 -18.17 20.83
C ALA A 65 -29.56 -17.97 22.27
N VAL A 66 -30.51 -17.83 23.18
CA VAL A 66 -30.25 -17.73 24.61
C VAL A 66 -30.77 -19.00 25.27
N LEU A 67 -29.86 -19.74 25.91
CA LEU A 67 -30.20 -20.86 26.76
C LEU A 67 -30.35 -20.35 28.19
N THR A 68 -31.56 -20.39 28.72
CA THR A 68 -31.85 -20.04 30.11
C THR A 68 -32.09 -21.32 30.90
N ILE A 69 -31.24 -21.58 31.88
CA ILE A 69 -31.40 -22.66 32.85
C ILE A 69 -31.74 -22.00 34.18
N GLY A 70 -32.95 -22.24 34.67
CA GLY A 70 -33.45 -21.72 35.93
C GLY A 70 -33.89 -22.85 36.86
N TYR A 71 -33.74 -22.64 38.15
CA TYR A 71 -34.30 -23.52 39.17
C TYR A 71 -35.26 -22.70 40.01
N ASP A 72 -36.55 -23.03 39.96
CA ASP A 72 -37.57 -22.35 40.75
C ASP A 72 -37.83 -23.19 42.01
N SER A 73 -37.67 -22.57 43.17
CA SER A 73 -37.85 -23.16 44.50
C SER A 73 -39.05 -22.56 45.24
N ASN A 74 -40.07 -22.07 44.51
CA ASN A 74 -41.30 -21.59 45.14
C ASN A 74 -41.96 -22.69 45.98
N GLU A 75 -41.92 -22.52 47.31
CA GLU A 75 -42.53 -23.38 48.33
C GLU A 75 -44.02 -23.07 48.59
N THR A 76 -44.74 -22.49 47.62
CA THR A 76 -46.19 -22.26 47.78
C THR A 76 -46.98 -23.52 47.43
N TYR A 77 -47.51 -24.13 48.49
CA TYR A 77 -48.05 -25.49 48.62
C TYR A 77 -49.27 -25.89 47.76
N GLU A 78 -49.68 -25.16 46.72
CA GLU A 78 -50.95 -25.45 46.04
C GLU A 78 -50.88 -25.87 44.56
N THR A 79 -49.75 -25.84 43.86
CA THR A 79 -49.70 -26.40 42.48
C THR A 79 -48.32 -26.93 42.05
N GLY A 80 -48.08 -28.22 42.32
CA GLY A 80 -47.48 -29.25 41.42
C GLY A 80 -46.25 -29.04 40.53
N ALA A 81 -45.53 -27.91 40.48
CA ALA A 81 -44.39 -27.78 39.55
C ALA A 81 -43.22 -26.92 40.07
N ALA A 82 -42.66 -27.29 41.23
CA ALA A 82 -41.29 -26.92 41.60
C ALA A 82 -40.32 -27.88 40.90
N GLY A 83 -39.30 -27.35 40.19
CA GLY A 83 -38.37 -28.17 39.43
C GLY A 83 -37.44 -27.38 38.52
N ALA A 84 -36.37 -28.03 38.04
CA ALA A 84 -35.46 -27.45 37.08
C ALA A 84 -36.19 -27.12 35.76
N ARG A 85 -36.00 -25.89 35.26
CA ARG A 85 -36.54 -25.43 33.98
C ARG A 85 -35.39 -25.07 33.06
N ALA A 86 -35.33 -25.71 31.90
CA ALA A 86 -34.45 -25.32 30.80
C ALA A 86 -35.32 -24.78 29.67
N ALA A 87 -35.04 -23.55 29.24
CA ALA A 87 -35.69 -22.92 28.10
C ALA A 87 -34.64 -22.48 27.09
N VAL A 88 -34.81 -22.89 25.84
CA VAL A 88 -34.04 -22.34 24.71
C VAL A 88 -34.93 -21.31 24.02
N ASN A 89 -34.52 -20.06 24.05
CA ASN A 89 -35.17 -18.99 23.30
C ASN A 89 -34.32 -18.65 22.07
N VAL A 90 -34.89 -18.82 20.87
CA VAL A 90 -34.23 -18.47 19.61
C VAL A 90 -34.91 -17.24 19.03
N GLN A 91 -34.18 -16.13 18.95
CA GLN A 91 -34.68 -14.89 18.36
C GLN A 91 -34.14 -14.74 16.94
N ILE A 92 -35.01 -14.93 15.95
CA ILE A 92 -34.71 -14.75 14.53
C ILE A 92 -35.33 -13.42 14.07
N PRO A 93 -34.52 -12.37 13.81
CA PRO A 93 -35.05 -11.12 13.29
C PRO A 93 -35.53 -11.31 11.84
N LEU A 94 -36.81 -11.01 11.58
CA LEU A 94 -37.40 -11.15 10.24
C LEU A 94 -37.11 -9.96 9.31
N PHE A 95 -36.82 -8.78 9.87
CA PHE A 95 -36.64 -7.52 9.13
C PHE A 95 -35.59 -6.58 9.75
N ASP A 96 -34.53 -7.14 10.35
CA ASP A 96 -33.46 -6.30 10.89
C ASP A 96 -32.40 -6.00 9.82
N ASN A 97 -32.36 -4.74 9.37
CA ASN A 97 -31.35 -4.26 8.42
C ASN A 97 -30.07 -3.77 9.13
N GLN A 98 -30.01 -3.75 10.47
CA GLN A 98 -28.84 -3.22 11.17
C GLN A 98 -27.60 -4.06 10.95
N SER A 99 -27.72 -5.39 10.97
CA SER A 99 -26.62 -6.32 10.70
C SER A 99 -26.12 -6.22 9.26
N SER A 100 -27.05 -6.10 8.29
CA SER A 100 -26.70 -5.96 6.87
C SER A 100 -26.03 -4.63 6.57
N VAL A 101 -26.49 -3.54 7.18
CA VAL A 101 -25.84 -2.22 7.10
C VAL A 101 -24.47 -2.23 7.79
N ALA A 102 -24.32 -2.91 8.92
CA ALA A 102 -23.01 -3.06 9.59
C ALA A 102 -22.01 -3.80 8.70
N LYS A 103 -22.39 -4.95 8.11
CA LYS A 103 -21.56 -5.69 7.15
C LYS A 103 -21.20 -4.85 5.93
N ALA A 104 -22.15 -4.07 5.41
CA ALA A 104 -21.90 -3.16 4.29
C ALA A 104 -20.91 -2.04 4.66
N LYS A 105 -21.00 -1.49 5.88
CA LYS A 105 -20.05 -0.48 6.39
C LYS A 105 -18.65 -1.06 6.56
N GLU A 106 -18.52 -2.26 7.11
CA GLU A 106 -17.23 -2.96 7.23
C GLU A 106 -16.61 -3.22 5.87
N GLN A 107 -17.41 -3.65 4.89
CA GLN A 107 -16.94 -3.83 3.52
C GLN A 107 -16.46 -2.52 2.90
N ALA A 108 -17.21 -1.43 3.08
CA ALA A 108 -16.83 -0.12 2.57
C ALA A 108 -15.55 0.42 3.25
N ALA A 109 -15.38 0.17 4.55
CA ALA A 109 -14.17 0.52 5.28
C ALA A 109 -12.95 -0.26 4.77
N PHE A 110 -13.12 -1.56 4.48
CA PHE A 110 -12.06 -2.39 3.91
C PHE A 110 -11.65 -1.93 2.51
N THR A 111 -12.61 -1.61 1.63
CA THR A 111 -12.28 -1.07 0.30
C THR A 111 -11.57 0.27 0.40
N ALA A 112 -12.01 1.16 1.30
CA ALA A 112 -11.33 2.43 1.53
C ALA A 112 -9.89 2.23 2.05
N GLN A 113 -9.67 1.19 2.86
CA GLN A 113 -8.33 0.83 3.34
C GLN A 113 -7.43 0.28 2.23
N GLN A 114 -7.98 -0.50 1.30
CA GLN A 114 -7.25 -0.95 0.10
C GLN A 114 -6.83 0.24 -0.76
N ASP A 115 -7.75 1.16 -1.04
CA ASP A 115 -7.48 2.36 -1.84
C ASP A 115 -6.44 3.26 -1.17
N ALA A 116 -6.55 3.47 0.15
CA ALA A 116 -5.58 4.26 0.92
C ALA A 116 -4.19 3.60 0.92
N THR A 117 -4.12 2.28 1.00
CA THR A 117 -2.86 1.53 0.97
C THR A 117 -2.21 1.63 -0.41
N ALA A 118 -2.99 1.48 -1.48
CA ALA A 118 -2.52 1.65 -2.86
C ALA A 118 -2.01 3.07 -3.12
N ALA A 119 -2.76 4.09 -2.71
CA ALA A 119 -2.36 5.49 -2.85
C ALA A 119 -1.07 5.80 -2.08
N ALA A 120 -0.95 5.33 -0.84
CA ALA A 120 0.27 5.48 -0.05
C ALA A 120 1.47 4.78 -0.71
N PHE A 121 1.28 3.57 -1.24
CA PHE A 121 2.33 2.84 -1.93
C PHE A 121 2.78 3.54 -3.22
N ILE A 122 1.86 4.10 -4.00
CA ILE A 122 2.19 4.90 -5.18
C ILE A 122 3.02 6.14 -4.79
N GLY A 123 2.63 6.83 -3.72
CA GLY A 123 3.40 7.96 -3.18
C GLY A 123 4.82 7.55 -2.76
N ASP A 124 4.95 6.42 -2.06
CA ASP A 124 6.25 5.88 -1.66
C ASP A 124 7.10 5.49 -2.89
N ILE A 125 6.51 4.94 -3.95
CA ILE A 125 7.20 4.65 -5.22
C ILE A 125 7.72 5.92 -5.88
N GLN A 126 6.95 7.01 -5.90
CA GLN A 126 7.40 8.28 -6.45
C GLN A 126 8.68 8.75 -5.75
N THR A 127 8.72 8.69 -4.41
CA THR A 127 9.93 9.04 -3.66
C THR A 127 11.12 8.14 -4.01
N LEU A 128 10.88 6.85 -4.28
CA LEU A 128 11.91 5.90 -4.67
C LEU A 128 12.45 6.22 -6.07
N CYS A 129 11.58 6.60 -7.00
CA CYS A 129 11.98 7.01 -8.35
C CYS A 129 12.74 8.34 -8.36
N ASP A 130 12.36 9.29 -7.51
CA ASP A 130 13.12 10.52 -7.33
C ASP A 130 14.53 10.23 -6.82
N LEU A 131 14.69 9.32 -5.86
CA LEU A 131 16.02 8.89 -5.40
C LEU A 131 16.81 8.13 -6.49
N ALA A 132 16.13 7.32 -7.31
CA ALA A 132 16.76 6.61 -8.42
C ALA A 132 17.31 7.59 -9.46
N SER A 133 16.54 8.62 -9.81
CA SER A 133 17.00 9.69 -10.71
C SER A 133 18.14 10.52 -10.12
N GLN A 134 18.14 10.78 -8.80
CA GLN A 134 19.26 11.43 -8.13
C GLN A 134 20.53 10.58 -8.19
N ARG A 135 20.42 9.27 -7.96
CA ARG A 135 21.54 8.34 -8.06
C ARG A 135 22.12 8.27 -9.47
N SER A 136 21.30 8.26 -10.51
CA SER A 136 21.78 8.31 -11.91
C SER A 136 22.43 9.67 -12.24
N GLY A 137 21.93 10.76 -11.67
CA GLY A 137 22.56 12.08 -11.75
C GLY A 137 23.96 12.10 -11.14
N PHE A 138 24.13 11.56 -9.93
CA PHE A 138 25.44 11.44 -9.28
C PHE A 138 26.40 10.52 -10.04
N GLU A 139 25.90 9.43 -10.63
CA GLU A 139 26.71 8.56 -11.48
C GLU A 139 27.23 9.28 -12.72
N THR A 140 26.37 10.08 -13.38
CA THR A 140 26.74 10.91 -14.53
C THR A 140 27.80 11.96 -14.15
N MET A 141 27.62 12.61 -13.00
CA MET A 141 28.60 13.58 -12.50
C MET A 141 29.94 12.90 -12.18
N ARG A 142 29.91 11.71 -11.55
CA ARG A 142 31.11 10.92 -11.29
C ARG A 142 31.85 10.56 -12.57
N SER A 143 31.16 10.06 -13.60
CA SER A 143 31.80 9.71 -14.87
C SER A 143 32.42 10.94 -15.55
N LEU A 144 31.72 12.06 -15.57
CA LEU A 144 32.22 13.30 -16.16
C LEU A 144 33.44 13.86 -15.40
N THR A 145 33.44 13.79 -14.07
CA THR A 145 34.61 14.21 -13.27
C THR A 145 35.80 13.26 -13.49
N LYS A 146 35.55 11.96 -13.67
CA LYS A 146 36.59 11.00 -14.03
C LYS A 146 37.23 11.34 -15.38
N ASP A 147 36.42 11.60 -16.40
CA ASP A 147 36.91 11.99 -17.73
C ASP A 147 37.72 13.30 -17.67
N ARG A 148 37.29 14.27 -16.85
CA ARG A 148 38.05 15.51 -16.61
C ARG A 148 39.40 15.27 -15.96
N LEU A 149 39.45 14.38 -14.97
CA LEU A 149 40.71 14.01 -14.31
C LEU A 149 41.67 13.36 -15.29
N GLU A 150 41.19 12.41 -16.11
CA GLU A 150 41.97 11.75 -17.16
C GLU A 150 42.53 12.77 -18.17
N TYR A 151 41.67 13.67 -18.68
CA TYR A 151 42.09 14.75 -19.57
C TYR A 151 43.16 15.67 -18.95
N ARG A 152 43.00 16.07 -17.68
CA ARG A 152 44.02 16.90 -17.01
C ARG A 152 45.32 16.15 -16.80
N GLN A 153 45.25 14.85 -16.51
CA GLN A 153 46.43 14.01 -16.34
C GLN A 153 47.25 13.94 -17.63
N GLU A 154 46.61 13.81 -18.79
CA GLU A 154 47.28 13.87 -20.08
C GLU A 154 47.99 15.22 -20.31
N ARG A 155 47.34 16.33 -19.96
CA ARG A 155 47.95 17.67 -20.09
C ARG A 155 49.17 17.86 -19.20
N VAL A 156 49.13 17.35 -17.97
CA VAL A 156 50.28 17.35 -17.06
C VAL A 156 51.41 16.49 -17.63
N ASN A 157 51.10 15.31 -18.17
CA ASN A 157 52.08 14.42 -18.80
C ASN A 157 52.76 15.08 -20.03
N GLN A 158 52.04 15.93 -20.75
CA GLN A 158 52.57 16.74 -21.86
C GLN A 158 53.34 17.99 -21.40
N GLY A 159 53.41 18.25 -20.08
CA GLY A 159 54.07 19.43 -19.51
C GLY A 159 53.31 20.74 -19.71
N LEU A 160 52.03 20.67 -20.11
CA LEU A 160 51.19 21.85 -20.36
C LEU A 160 50.61 22.46 -19.09
N ASP A 161 50.52 21.68 -18.02
CA ASP A 161 49.98 22.09 -16.71
C ASP A 161 50.86 21.55 -15.57
N PRO A 162 50.93 22.26 -14.42
CA PRO A 162 51.60 21.74 -13.24
C PRO A 162 50.81 20.59 -12.59
N ALA A 163 51.53 19.63 -12.01
CA ALA A 163 50.94 18.45 -11.35
C ALA A 163 49.96 18.81 -10.22
N ASP A 164 50.16 19.93 -9.53
CA ASP A 164 49.30 20.38 -8.43
C ASP A 164 47.83 20.59 -8.86
N ARG A 165 47.56 20.84 -10.14
CA ARG A 165 46.19 20.96 -10.66
C ARG A 165 45.41 19.65 -10.61
N LEU A 166 46.07 18.50 -10.49
CA LEU A 166 45.40 17.20 -10.38
C LEU A 166 44.72 17.00 -9.03
N TRP A 167 45.22 17.63 -7.96
CA TRP A 167 44.64 17.49 -6.61
C TRP A 167 43.19 17.95 -6.56
N GLN A 168 42.86 19.07 -7.18
CA GLN A 168 41.51 19.62 -7.20
C GLN A 168 40.51 18.69 -7.91
N GLU A 169 40.92 18.07 -9.02
CA GLU A 169 40.06 17.13 -9.75
C GLU A 169 39.93 15.79 -9.04
N ALA A 170 41.01 15.30 -8.40
CA ALA A 170 40.97 14.08 -7.60
C ALA A 170 40.04 14.23 -6.39
N GLU A 171 40.12 15.37 -5.68
CA GLU A 171 39.20 15.68 -4.57
C GLU A 171 37.76 15.79 -5.04
N ALA A 172 37.52 16.43 -6.19
CA ALA A 172 36.19 16.51 -6.79
C ALA A 172 35.64 15.11 -7.13
N LEU A 173 36.45 14.23 -7.72
CA LEU A 173 36.04 12.85 -8.04
C LEU A 173 35.70 12.08 -6.77
N GLN A 174 36.54 12.17 -5.74
CA GLN A 174 36.30 11.51 -4.46
C GLN A 174 34.98 11.98 -3.82
N ASN A 175 34.70 13.28 -3.86
CA ASN A 175 33.44 13.84 -3.37
C ASN A 175 32.22 13.32 -4.15
N GLN A 176 32.30 13.24 -5.49
CA GLN A 176 31.23 12.67 -6.31
C GLN A 176 31.02 11.17 -6.02
N GLU A 177 32.10 10.43 -5.79
CA GLU A 177 32.02 9.01 -5.44
C GLU A 177 31.34 8.78 -4.08
N HIS A 178 31.66 9.60 -3.08
CA HIS A 178 30.96 9.57 -1.80
C HIS A 178 29.46 9.89 -1.93
N GLN A 179 29.10 10.90 -2.73
CA GLN A 179 27.70 11.26 -2.98
C GLN A 179 26.94 10.12 -3.68
N TRP A 180 27.55 9.51 -4.70
CA TRP A 180 26.96 8.38 -5.41
C TRP A 180 26.73 7.17 -4.49
N ARG A 181 27.73 6.75 -3.70
CA ARG A 181 27.58 5.64 -2.73
C ARG A 181 26.54 5.94 -1.65
N ALA A 182 26.47 7.19 -1.19
CA ALA A 182 25.47 7.62 -0.24
C ALA A 182 24.05 7.59 -0.84
N ALA A 183 23.89 7.94 -2.11
CA ALA A 183 22.60 7.84 -2.80
C ALA A 183 22.18 6.38 -3.05
N GLU A 184 23.12 5.53 -3.48
CA GLU A 184 22.91 4.09 -3.67
C GLU A 184 22.45 3.40 -2.39
N SER A 185 23.18 3.59 -1.28
CA SER A 185 22.81 3.02 0.01
C SER A 185 21.45 3.51 0.54
N LYS A 186 21.11 4.79 0.34
CA LYS A 186 19.78 5.33 0.71
C LYS A 186 18.66 4.67 -0.09
N LEU A 187 18.87 4.49 -1.39
CA LEU A 187 17.91 3.87 -2.28
C LEU A 187 17.70 2.39 -1.97
N ASP A 188 18.76 1.64 -1.68
CA ASP A 188 18.65 0.24 -1.25
C ASP A 188 17.97 0.09 0.12
N ALA A 189 18.29 0.97 1.07
CA ALA A 189 17.62 1.02 2.36
C ALA A 189 16.12 1.30 2.21
N LEU A 190 15.74 2.23 1.33
CA LEU A 190 14.33 2.55 1.08
C LEU A 190 13.60 1.37 0.40
N ARG A 191 14.19 0.76 -0.63
CA ARG A 191 13.66 -0.46 -1.28
C ARG A 191 13.34 -1.55 -0.25
N LEU A 192 14.29 -1.84 0.63
CA LEU A 192 14.11 -2.84 1.69
C LEU A 192 13.02 -2.44 2.68
N THR A 193 12.98 -1.18 3.08
CA THR A 193 11.99 -0.66 4.04
C THR A 193 10.58 -0.75 3.49
N LEU A 194 10.36 -0.32 2.23
CA LEU A 194 9.07 -0.43 1.57
C LEU A 194 8.67 -1.89 1.34
N ALA A 195 9.62 -2.73 0.90
CA ALA A 195 9.38 -4.15 0.71
C ALA A 195 8.88 -4.83 2.00
N ARG A 196 9.50 -4.53 3.15
CA ARG A 196 9.07 -5.06 4.45
C ARG A 196 7.74 -4.47 4.91
N ARG A 197 7.50 -3.18 4.67
CA ARG A 197 6.27 -2.49 5.05
C ARG A 197 5.05 -3.04 4.31
N TYR A 198 5.18 -3.30 3.02
CA TYR A 198 4.06 -3.64 2.15
C TYR A 198 3.98 -5.11 1.74
N GLY A 199 5.10 -5.83 1.71
CA GLY A 199 5.17 -7.16 1.10
C GLY A 199 4.81 -8.33 2.00
N GLY A 200 4.72 -8.14 3.32
CA GLY A 200 4.38 -9.23 4.25
C GLY A 200 5.33 -10.42 4.10
N GLU A 201 4.78 -11.61 3.86
CA GLU A 201 5.59 -12.82 3.59
C GLU A 201 6.29 -12.78 2.22
N GLU A 202 5.71 -12.08 1.23
CA GLU A 202 6.29 -11.92 -0.12
C GLU A 202 7.22 -10.70 -0.25
N TRP A 203 7.75 -10.18 0.87
CA TRP A 203 8.60 -8.99 0.87
C TRP A 203 9.82 -9.11 -0.05
N GLN A 204 10.44 -10.29 -0.18
CA GLN A 204 11.58 -10.50 -1.07
C GLN A 204 11.20 -10.34 -2.54
N ARG A 205 10.02 -10.82 -2.93
CA ARG A 205 9.50 -10.67 -4.29
C ARG A 205 9.19 -9.21 -4.58
N LEU A 206 8.59 -8.50 -3.62
CA LEU A 206 8.35 -7.07 -3.75
C LEU A 206 9.66 -6.29 -3.86
N GLN A 207 10.68 -6.64 -3.07
CA GLN A 207 12.01 -6.02 -3.18
C GLN A 207 12.60 -6.21 -4.58
N ALA A 208 12.53 -7.43 -5.14
CA ALA A 208 13.03 -7.70 -6.48
C ALA A 208 12.32 -6.86 -7.55
N LEU A 209 11.00 -6.67 -7.42
CA LEU A 209 10.23 -5.79 -8.31
C LEU A 209 10.66 -4.33 -8.17
N LEU A 210 10.78 -3.82 -6.94
CA LEU A 210 11.22 -2.44 -6.68
C LEU A 210 12.63 -2.19 -7.22
N THR A 211 13.54 -3.15 -7.06
CA THR A 211 14.90 -3.10 -7.62
C THR A 211 14.86 -3.06 -9.14
N ALA A 212 14.08 -3.95 -9.77
CA ALA A 212 13.94 -3.97 -11.24
C ALA A 212 13.32 -2.68 -11.80
N MET A 213 12.46 -1.99 -11.04
CA MET A 213 11.85 -0.72 -11.45
C MET A 213 12.81 0.47 -11.42
N THR A 214 13.86 0.40 -10.62
CA THR A 214 14.70 1.56 -10.26
C THR A 214 16.19 1.36 -10.48
N ASN A 215 16.54 0.28 -11.19
CA ASN A 215 17.88 0.04 -11.72
C ASN A 215 18.01 0.55 -13.15
#